data_AF-A0A1F9V9R8-F1
#
_entry.id   AF-A0A1F9V9R8-F1
#
_cell.length_a   1.000
_cell.length_b   1.000
_cell.length_c   1.000
_cell.angle_alpha   90.00
_cell.angle_beta   90.00
_cell.angle_gamma   90.00
#
_symmetry.space_group_name_H-M   'P 1'
#
loop_
_entity.id
_entity.type
_entity.pdbx_description
1 polymer ?
#
loop_
_entity_poly.entity_id
_entity_poly.type
_entity_poly.pdbx_seq_one_letter_code
_entity_poly.pdbx_strand_id
1 'polypeptide(L)'
;MIKIFYLLFIFLTLNSCSKKNEEENLNILYPETQISVQKKIAPQLESAKKEPISRFIYGVSSGRDPFLALIGDSSSSKGIKSQTRRDPQRSAENFSQLELKGILKDKDGKIALILSRDGESFTLKSGKLYDKRSQTIQNITGIIKETSVVLYGKNKTIKELHVIKR
;
A
#
# COMPACT_ATOMS: atom_id res chain seq x y z
N MET A 1 12.43 -19.92 50.93
CA MET A 1 12.62 -19.58 49.49
C MET A 1 11.34 -19.11 48.79
N ILE A 2 10.14 -19.61 49.14
CA ILE A 2 8.86 -19.22 48.49
C ILE A 2 8.49 -17.73 48.62
N LYS A 3 8.87 -17.06 49.74
CA LYS A 3 8.50 -15.66 50.01
C LYS A 3 9.22 -14.64 49.11
N ILE A 4 10.39 -14.99 48.58
CA ILE A 4 11.16 -14.14 47.66
C ILE A 4 10.57 -14.14 46.25
N PHE A 5 9.97 -15.26 45.83
CA PHE A 5 9.26 -15.35 44.55
C PHE A 5 8.00 -14.49 44.51
N TYR A 6 7.25 -14.41 45.62
CA TYR A 6 6.06 -13.56 45.70
C TYR A 6 6.39 -12.06 45.66
N LEU A 7 7.49 -11.64 46.28
CA LEU A 7 7.93 -10.25 46.27
C LEU A 7 8.37 -9.80 44.87
N LEU A 8 9.00 -10.69 44.10
CA LEU A 8 9.47 -10.39 42.75
C LEU A 8 8.30 -10.33 41.73
N PHE A 9 7.24 -11.10 41.96
CA PHE A 9 6.05 -11.10 41.09
C PHE A 9 5.20 -9.82 41.25
N ILE A 10 5.15 -9.23 42.46
CA ILE A 10 4.42 -7.98 42.73
C ILE A 10 5.12 -6.76 42.11
N PHE A 11 6.45 -6.76 42.03
CA PHE A 11 7.20 -5.67 41.39
C PHE A 11 7.06 -5.65 39.85
N LEU A 12 6.73 -6.79 39.22
CA LEU A 12 6.59 -6.88 37.76
C LEU A 12 5.25 -6.35 37.24
N THR A 13 4.20 -6.27 38.06
CA THR A 13 2.87 -5.84 37.59
C THR A 13 2.60 -4.34 37.73
N LEU A 14 3.47 -3.59 38.42
CA LEU A 14 3.29 -2.16 38.69
C LEU A 14 3.93 -1.21 37.65
N ASN A 15 4.66 -1.73 36.65
CA ASN A 15 5.26 -0.94 35.57
C ASN A 15 4.48 -1.03 34.24
N SER A 16 3.15 -1.03 34.30
CA SER A 16 2.30 -0.94 33.10
C SER A 16 2.14 0.53 32.69
N CYS A 17 3.06 1.00 31.83
CA CYS A 17 3.02 2.34 31.24
C CYS A 17 1.78 2.54 30.36
N SER A 18 0.93 3.47 30.76
CA SER A 18 -0.22 3.98 30.02
C SER A 18 0.24 4.85 28.85
N LYS A 19 -0.14 4.49 27.61
CA LYS A 19 0.11 5.28 26.40
C LYS A 19 -1.12 6.17 26.15
N LYS A 20 -0.95 7.49 26.24
CA LYS A 20 -1.97 8.49 25.90
C LYS A 20 -2.01 8.66 24.38
N ASN A 21 -3.22 8.66 23.82
CA ASN A 21 -3.48 9.00 22.42
C ASN A 21 -3.51 10.52 22.26
N GLU A 22 -2.75 11.03 21.31
CA GLU A 22 -2.74 12.44 20.91
C GLU A 22 -3.39 12.52 19.52
N GLU A 23 -4.64 12.97 19.49
CA GLU A 23 -5.35 13.31 18.25
C GLU A 23 -4.85 14.68 17.76
N GLU A 24 -3.97 14.66 16.76
CA GLU A 24 -3.53 15.87 16.08
C GLU A 24 -4.60 16.31 15.07
N ASN A 25 -5.32 17.36 15.47
CA ASN A 25 -6.25 18.13 14.66
C ASN A 25 -5.52 18.78 13.47
N LEU A 26 -5.71 18.26 12.26
CA LEU A 26 -5.35 18.96 11.02
C LEU A 26 -6.56 19.77 10.52
N ASN A 27 -6.74 20.95 11.14
CA ASN A 27 -7.46 22.07 10.55
C ASN A 27 -6.66 22.58 9.35
N ILE A 28 -6.99 22.08 8.15
CA ILE A 28 -6.44 22.63 6.92
C ILE A 28 -7.33 23.78 6.47
N LEU A 29 -6.77 24.96 6.73
CA LEU A 29 -7.08 26.29 6.23
C LEU A 29 -7.29 26.29 4.71
N TYR A 30 -8.52 26.48 4.24
CA TYR A 30 -8.78 26.86 2.84
C TYR A 30 -8.77 28.39 2.74
N PRO A 31 -7.99 28.99 1.81
CA PRO A 31 -8.05 30.42 1.57
C PRO A 31 -9.35 30.77 0.84
N GLU A 32 -10.24 31.47 1.54
CA GLU A 32 -11.44 32.08 0.97
C GLU A 32 -11.01 33.19 -0.01
N THR A 33 -11.12 32.91 -1.31
CA THR A 33 -10.84 33.92 -2.35
C THR A 33 -12.06 34.82 -2.48
N GLN A 34 -12.00 35.99 -1.85
CA GLN A 34 -13.00 37.05 -2.01
C GLN A 34 -12.96 37.61 -3.44
N ILE A 35 -13.95 37.25 -4.26
CA ILE A 35 -14.16 37.87 -5.57
C ILE A 35 -14.97 39.15 -5.35
N SER A 36 -14.31 40.30 -5.56
CA SER A 36 -14.94 41.62 -5.51
C SER A 36 -15.91 41.80 -6.68
N VAL A 37 -17.15 42.16 -6.33
CA VAL A 37 -18.22 42.48 -7.26
C VAL A 37 -17.95 43.86 -7.87
N GLN A 38 -17.63 43.91 -9.18
CA GLN A 38 -17.75 45.15 -9.95
C GLN A 38 -18.99 45.10 -10.85
N LYS A 39 -19.95 45.94 -10.44
CA LYS A 39 -21.20 46.29 -11.10
C LYS A 39 -20.91 47.21 -12.29
N LYS A 40 -21.31 46.83 -13.51
CA LYS A 40 -21.55 47.76 -14.62
C LYS A 40 -22.67 47.28 -15.56
N ILE A 41 -23.85 47.84 -15.28
CA ILE A 41 -24.98 48.27 -16.12
C ILE A 41 -25.06 47.71 -17.57
N ALA A 42 -26.15 46.99 -17.85
CA ALA A 42 -26.69 46.56 -19.16
C ALA A 42 -27.39 47.75 -19.89
N PRO A 43 -27.90 47.68 -21.16
CA PRO A 43 -28.41 46.52 -21.92
C PRO A 43 -27.99 46.50 -23.42
N GLN A 44 -28.11 45.42 -24.20
CA GLN A 44 -29.32 45.00 -24.90
C GLN A 44 -29.06 43.72 -25.71
N LEU A 45 -30.16 43.08 -26.09
CA LEU A 45 -30.31 41.80 -26.78
C LEU A 45 -29.45 41.64 -28.03
N GLU A 46 -28.75 40.52 -28.11
CA GLU A 46 -28.62 39.80 -29.37
C GLU A 46 -28.52 38.29 -29.11
N SER A 47 -29.28 37.56 -29.91
CA SER A 47 -29.51 36.12 -29.84
C SER A 47 -28.22 35.33 -30.13
N ALA A 48 -27.39 35.13 -29.11
CA ALA A 48 -26.26 34.20 -29.19
C ALA A 48 -26.68 32.84 -28.62
N LYS A 49 -26.83 31.86 -29.51
CA LYS A 49 -26.99 30.44 -29.19
C LYS A 49 -25.86 30.04 -28.25
N LYS A 50 -26.16 29.90 -26.96
CA LYS A 50 -25.22 29.59 -25.89
C LYS A 50 -24.73 28.16 -26.10
N GLU A 51 -23.59 27.98 -26.74
CA GLU A 51 -22.93 26.68 -26.72
C GLU A 51 -22.64 26.32 -25.26
N PRO A 52 -22.97 25.09 -24.82
CA PRO A 52 -22.72 24.70 -23.45
C PRO A 52 -21.21 24.68 -23.23
N ILE A 53 -20.72 25.65 -22.46
CA ILE A 53 -19.35 25.66 -21.92
C ILE A 53 -19.20 24.34 -21.18
N SER A 54 -18.50 23.38 -21.80
CA SER A 54 -18.22 22.10 -21.18
C SER A 54 -17.32 22.38 -19.99
N ARG A 55 -17.88 22.27 -18.78
CA ARG A 55 -17.07 22.36 -17.57
C ARG A 55 -16.20 21.12 -17.57
N PHE A 56 -14.88 21.31 -17.62
CA PHE A 56 -13.94 20.23 -17.40
C PHE A 56 -14.07 19.77 -15.94
N ILE A 57 -14.87 18.74 -15.73
CA ILE A 57 -14.93 18.05 -14.44
C ILE A 57 -13.69 17.16 -14.38
N TYR A 58 -12.70 17.57 -13.60
CA TYR A 58 -11.59 16.70 -13.24
C TYR A 58 -12.15 15.58 -12.36
N GLY A 59 -12.36 14.40 -12.95
CA GLY A 59 -12.77 13.23 -12.21
C GLY A 59 -11.68 12.86 -11.22
N VAL A 60 -12.02 12.76 -9.93
CA VAL A 60 -11.17 12.09 -8.95
C VAL A 60 -11.31 10.59 -9.20
N SER A 61 -10.71 10.10 -10.28
CA SER A 61 -10.62 8.67 -10.53
C SER A 61 -9.79 8.09 -9.39
N SER A 62 -10.39 7.17 -8.63
CA SER A 62 -9.80 6.29 -7.60
C SER A 62 -8.30 6.47 -7.37
N GLY A 63 -7.92 6.79 -6.13
CA GLY A 63 -6.53 7.02 -5.71
C GLY A 63 -5.52 6.17 -6.47
N ARG A 64 -4.66 6.83 -7.24
CA ARG A 64 -3.63 6.14 -8.02
C ARG A 64 -2.64 5.50 -7.05
N ASP A 65 -2.37 4.22 -7.26
CA ASP A 65 -1.29 3.53 -6.57
C ASP A 65 0.05 4.11 -7.05
N PRO A 66 0.87 4.71 -6.16
CA PRO A 66 2.13 5.34 -6.54
C PRO A 66 3.19 4.35 -7.04
N PHE A 67 2.97 3.04 -6.95
CA PHE A 67 3.89 2.01 -7.43
C PHE A 67 3.51 1.43 -8.81
N LEU A 68 2.39 1.86 -9.40
CA LEU A 68 2.00 1.50 -10.75
C LEU A 68 2.59 2.51 -11.76
N ALA A 69 3.48 2.02 -12.62
CA ALA A 69 4.06 2.83 -13.69
C ALA A 69 2.97 3.27 -14.69
N LEU A 70 2.93 4.57 -15.00
CA LEU A 70 2.10 5.12 -16.06
C LEU A 70 2.68 4.70 -17.41
N ILE A 71 2.24 3.56 -17.92
CA ILE A 71 2.49 3.19 -19.31
C ILE A 71 1.54 4.07 -20.13
N GLY A 72 2.09 5.13 -20.71
CA GLY A 72 1.39 6.04 -21.61
C GLY A 72 1.10 5.32 -22.92
N ASP A 73 0.00 4.58 -22.97
CA ASP A 73 -0.51 4.05 -24.23
C ASP A 73 -1.90 4.63 -24.48
N SER A 74 -2.00 5.43 -25.55
CA SER A 74 -3.21 6.07 -26.04
C SER A 74 -4.17 5.10 -26.72
N SER A 75 -3.99 3.79 -26.55
CA SER A 75 -4.95 2.78 -26.97
C SER A 75 -5.78 2.33 -25.78
N SER A 76 -7.01 2.85 -25.73
CA SER A 76 -8.22 2.10 -25.39
C SER A 76 -8.09 1.08 -24.26
N SER A 77 -8.66 1.43 -23.09
CA SER A 77 -9.74 0.67 -22.43
C SER A 77 -9.81 -0.86 -22.61
N LYS A 78 -8.69 -1.57 -22.73
CA LYS A 78 -8.58 -2.98 -22.46
C LYS A 78 -8.51 -3.04 -20.97
N GLY A 79 -9.72 -3.11 -20.40
CA GLY A 79 -9.97 -3.11 -18.98
C GLY A 79 -8.90 -3.92 -18.27
N ILE A 80 -8.46 -3.37 -17.14
CA ILE A 80 -8.02 -4.13 -15.99
C ILE A 80 -8.93 -5.35 -15.97
N LYS A 81 -8.45 -6.46 -16.53
CA LYS A 81 -9.22 -7.69 -16.63
C LYS A 81 -9.65 -7.93 -15.21
N SER A 82 -10.97 -7.94 -15.02
CA SER A 82 -11.67 -8.26 -13.78
C SER A 82 -10.72 -9.04 -12.88
N GLN A 83 -10.38 -8.46 -11.73
CA GLN A 83 -9.75 -9.17 -10.63
C GLN A 83 -10.73 -10.28 -10.22
N THR A 84 -10.83 -11.33 -11.03
CA THR A 84 -11.25 -12.64 -10.57
C THR A 84 -10.43 -12.84 -9.32
N ARG A 85 -11.08 -13.05 -8.17
CA ARG A 85 -10.40 -13.30 -6.90
C ARG A 85 -9.45 -14.48 -7.12
N ARG A 86 -8.21 -14.20 -7.50
CA ARG A 86 -7.17 -15.21 -7.66
C ARG A 86 -6.74 -15.56 -6.25
N ASP A 87 -6.63 -16.86 -6.01
CA ASP A 87 -6.16 -17.36 -4.74
C ASP A 87 -4.70 -16.90 -4.54
N PRO A 88 -4.42 -16.04 -3.55
CA PRO A 88 -3.07 -15.55 -3.27
C PRO A 88 -2.10 -16.70 -2.98
N GLN A 89 -2.60 -17.80 -2.42
CA GLN A 89 -1.82 -19.00 -2.14
C GLN A 89 -1.28 -19.60 -3.43
N ARG A 90 -2.13 -19.75 -4.45
CA ARG A 90 -1.74 -20.32 -5.75
C ARG A 90 -0.71 -19.45 -6.48
N SER A 91 -0.86 -18.12 -6.40
CA SER A 91 0.12 -17.21 -7.00
C SER A 91 1.46 -17.23 -6.26
N ALA A 92 1.45 -17.41 -4.93
CA ALA A 92 2.67 -17.50 -4.13
C ALA A 92 3.41 -18.84 -4.30
N GLU A 93 2.71 -19.95 -4.59
CA GLU A 93 3.33 -21.27 -4.82
C GLU A 93 4.19 -21.32 -6.08
N ASN A 94 3.88 -20.51 -7.09
CA ASN A 94 4.67 -20.40 -8.32
C ASN A 94 5.85 -19.44 -8.13
N PHE A 95 6.88 -19.88 -7.40
CA PHE A 95 8.08 -19.08 -7.11
C PHE A 95 8.73 -18.47 -8.36
N SER A 96 8.69 -19.14 -9.51
CA SER A 96 9.25 -18.64 -10.78
C SER A 96 8.69 -17.28 -11.22
N GLN A 97 7.45 -16.97 -10.85
CA GLN A 97 6.76 -15.73 -11.20
C GLN A 97 6.98 -14.61 -10.19
N LEU A 98 7.62 -14.89 -9.06
CA LEU A 98 7.90 -13.91 -8.02
C LEU A 98 9.17 -13.13 -8.34
N GLU A 99 9.08 -11.82 -8.17
CA GLU A 99 10.16 -10.86 -8.33
C GLU A 99 10.32 -10.03 -7.07
N LEU A 100 11.55 -9.92 -6.57
CA LEU A 100 11.87 -9.05 -5.44
C LEU A 100 11.97 -7.60 -5.93
N LYS A 101 11.09 -6.74 -5.42
CA LYS A 101 11.07 -5.31 -5.75
C LYS A 101 11.97 -4.49 -4.83
N GLY A 102 12.03 -4.85 -3.56
CA GLY A 102 12.89 -4.15 -2.62
C GLY A 102 12.89 -4.77 -1.23
N ILE A 103 13.85 -4.34 -0.42
CA ILE A 103 13.97 -4.70 1.00
C ILE A 103 13.94 -3.39 1.79
N LEU A 104 12.94 -3.25 2.64
CA LEU A 104 12.79 -2.16 3.59
C LEU A 104 13.39 -2.59 4.94
N LYS A 105 13.88 -1.63 5.70
CA LYS A 105 14.32 -1.83 7.07
C LYS A 105 13.48 -0.94 7.98
N ASP A 106 12.83 -1.55 8.94
CA ASP A 106 12.04 -0.90 9.98
C ASP A 106 12.66 -1.20 11.36
N LYS A 107 12.16 -0.56 12.41
CA LYS A 107 12.56 -0.80 13.82
C LYS A 107 12.37 -2.26 14.22
N ASP A 108 11.34 -2.90 13.69
CA ASP A 108 11.00 -4.31 13.94
C ASP A 108 11.88 -5.30 13.15
N GLY A 109 12.64 -4.83 12.16
CA GLY A 109 13.49 -5.67 11.31
C GLY A 109 13.34 -5.41 9.81
N LYS A 110 13.77 -6.38 9.00
CA LYS A 110 13.72 -6.28 7.54
C LYS A 110 12.37 -6.77 7.00
N ILE A 111 11.89 -6.10 5.96
CA ILE A 111 10.65 -6.43 5.26
C ILE A 111 10.98 -6.49 3.77
N ALA A 112 10.64 -7.59 3.10
CA ALA A 112 10.84 -7.69 1.65
C ALA A 112 9.52 -7.55 0.89
N LEU A 113 9.54 -6.74 -0.17
CA LEU A 113 8.42 -6.50 -1.07
C LEU A 113 8.59 -7.36 -2.31
N ILE A 114 7.65 -8.25 -2.53
CA ILE A 114 7.67 -9.23 -3.62
C ILE A 114 6.44 -9.00 -4.49
N LEU A 115 6.61 -9.00 -5.81
CA LEU A 115 5.51 -8.90 -6.75
C LEU A 115 5.49 -10.15 -7.62
N SER A 116 4.31 -10.76 -7.79
CA SER A 116 4.12 -11.78 -8.81
C SER A 116 3.92 -11.13 -10.17
N ARG A 117 4.32 -11.82 -11.25
CA ARG A 117 3.97 -11.45 -12.63
C ARG A 117 2.47 -11.28 -12.86
N ASP A 118 1.64 -11.92 -12.03
CA ASP A 118 0.18 -11.77 -12.05
C ASP A 118 -0.32 -10.43 -11.48
N GLY A 119 0.57 -9.61 -10.91
CA GLY A 119 0.23 -8.34 -10.27
C GLY A 119 -0.14 -8.45 -8.79
N GLU A 120 -0.16 -9.66 -8.23
CA GLU A 120 -0.36 -9.87 -6.79
C GLU A 120 0.90 -9.46 -6.01
N SER A 121 0.70 -8.66 -4.95
CA SER A 121 1.76 -8.14 -4.09
C SER A 121 1.85 -8.95 -2.81
N PHE A 122 3.07 -9.32 -2.43
CA PHE A 122 3.36 -10.06 -1.23
C PHE A 122 4.42 -9.35 -0.38
N THR A 123 4.32 -9.53 0.92
CA THR A 123 5.24 -8.97 1.90
C THR A 123 5.84 -10.09 2.72
N LEU A 124 7.16 -10.23 2.74
CA LEU A 124 7.85 -11.14 3.66
C LEU A 124 8.29 -10.34 4.89
N LYS A 125 7.73 -10.67 6.06
CA LYS A 125 8.11 -10.08 7.37
C LYS A 125 8.23 -11.21 8.40
N SER A 126 9.26 -11.15 9.24
CA SER A 126 9.48 -12.12 10.33
C SER A 126 9.45 -13.59 9.84
N GLY A 127 9.99 -13.83 8.65
CA GLY A 127 10.09 -15.16 8.03
C GLY A 127 8.80 -15.71 7.42
N LYS A 128 7.69 -14.96 7.47
CA LYS A 128 6.38 -15.36 6.94
C LYS A 128 5.99 -14.49 5.76
N LEU A 129 5.38 -15.09 4.75
CA LEU A 129 4.87 -14.39 3.58
C LEU A 129 3.42 -13.97 3.82
N TYR A 130 3.11 -12.73 3.51
CA TYR A 130 1.79 -12.12 3.66
C TYR A 130 1.26 -11.66 2.31
N ASP A 131 -0.03 -11.84 2.08
CA ASP A 131 -0.75 -11.26 0.94
C ASP A 131 -1.05 -9.76 1.16
N LYS A 132 -1.57 -9.08 0.13
CA LYS A 132 -2.09 -7.71 0.18
C LYS A 132 -3.13 -7.46 1.26
N ARG A 133 -3.82 -8.51 1.71
CA ARG A 133 -4.79 -8.48 2.82
C ARG A 133 -4.17 -8.74 4.19
N SER A 134 -2.85 -8.76 4.29
CA SER A 134 -2.09 -9.11 5.50
C SER A 134 -2.39 -10.51 6.03
N GLN A 135 -2.92 -11.39 5.18
CA GLN A 135 -3.12 -12.80 5.51
C GLN A 135 -1.83 -13.57 5.28
N THR A 136 -1.48 -14.45 6.21
CA THR A 136 -0.29 -15.30 6.06
C THR A 136 -0.56 -16.38 5.03
N ILE A 137 0.34 -16.47 4.04
CA ILE A 137 0.39 -17.54 3.05
C ILE A 137 0.97 -18.78 3.73
N GLN A 138 0.26 -19.91 3.64
CA GLN A 138 0.66 -21.12 4.32
C GLN A 138 1.78 -21.82 3.56
N ASN A 139 2.61 -22.58 4.29
CA ASN A 139 3.67 -23.43 3.71
C ASN A 139 4.71 -22.67 2.86
N ILE A 140 4.80 -21.35 3.01
CA ILE A 140 5.82 -20.52 2.40
C ILE A 140 6.49 -19.69 3.50
N THR A 141 7.78 -19.92 3.68
CA THR A 141 8.62 -19.17 4.61
C THR A 141 9.82 -18.59 3.88
N GLY A 142 10.54 -17.67 4.50
CA GLY A 142 11.71 -17.10 3.84
C GLY A 142 12.68 -16.42 4.78
N ILE A 143 13.88 -16.17 4.27
CA ILE A 143 14.96 -15.47 4.95
C ILE A 143 15.35 -14.26 4.10
N ILE A 144 15.41 -13.09 4.73
CA ILE A 144 15.78 -11.83 4.08
C ILE A 144 17.27 -11.60 4.32
N LYS A 145 18.08 -11.61 3.26
CA LYS A 145 19.51 -11.24 3.30
C LYS A 145 19.66 -9.71 3.14
N GLU A 146 20.81 -9.22 2.72
CA GLU A 146 21.00 -7.78 2.46
C GLU A 146 20.44 -7.35 1.11
N THR A 147 20.69 -8.15 0.08
CA THR A 147 20.34 -7.84 -1.32
C THR A 147 19.48 -8.89 -2.00
N SER A 148 19.11 -9.94 -1.25
CA SER A 148 18.32 -11.06 -1.75
C SER A 148 17.38 -11.63 -0.68
N VAL A 149 16.44 -12.45 -1.14
CA VAL A 149 15.48 -13.16 -0.31
C VAL A 149 15.46 -14.61 -0.72
N VAL A 150 15.59 -15.52 0.24
CA VAL A 150 15.45 -16.96 0.02
C VAL A 150 14.06 -17.37 0.46
N LEU A 151 13.28 -17.98 -0.43
CA LEU A 151 11.95 -18.52 -0.15
C LEU A 151 12.01 -20.04 -0.10
N TYR A 152 11.31 -20.62 0.87
CA TYR A 152 11.12 -22.05 1.07
C TYR A 152 9.65 -22.38 0.88
N GLY A 153 9.36 -23.34 0.01
CA GLY A 153 7.99 -23.79 -0.26
C GLY A 153 7.71 -25.19 0.25
N LYS A 154 6.44 -25.58 0.18
CA LYS A 154 5.90 -26.88 0.64
C LYS A 154 6.70 -28.09 0.17
N ASN A 155 7.18 -28.10 -1.08
CA ASN A 155 7.83 -29.25 -1.70
C ASN A 155 9.37 -29.21 -1.57
N LYS A 156 9.90 -28.63 -0.49
CA LYS A 156 11.34 -28.34 -0.33
C LYS A 156 11.92 -27.51 -1.48
N THR A 157 11.05 -26.76 -2.17
CA THR A 157 11.47 -25.85 -3.23
C THR A 157 12.15 -24.66 -2.58
N ILE A 158 13.35 -24.34 -3.05
CA ILE A 158 14.12 -23.20 -2.57
C ILE A 158 14.35 -22.28 -3.76
N LYS A 159 13.97 -21.01 -3.62
CA LYS A 159 14.28 -19.99 -4.64
C LYS A 159 14.90 -18.79 -3.98
N GLU A 160 16.04 -18.36 -4.51
CA GLU A 160 16.62 -17.07 -4.17
C GLU A 160 16.17 -16.01 -5.18
N LEU A 161 15.67 -14.89 -4.65
CA LEU A 161 15.24 -13.72 -5.41
C LEU A 161 16.23 -12.60 -5.15
N HIS A 162 16.76 -12.02 -6.22
CA HIS A 162 17.64 -10.85 -6.14
C HIS A 162 16.86 -9.58 -6.48
N VAL A 163 17.25 -8.45 -5.87
CA VAL A 163 16.69 -7.15 -6.22
C VAL A 163 17.08 -6.84 -7.67
N ILE A 164 16.08 -6.61 -8.52
CA ILE A 164 16.30 -6.21 -9.91
C ILE A 164 16.78 -4.76 -9.90
N LYS A 165 18.05 -4.53 -10.24
CA LYS A 165 18.55 -3.19 -10.56
C LYS A 165 17.99 -2.82 -11.93
N ARG A 166 17.14 -1.80 -11.99
CA ARG A 166 16.70 -1.17 -13.24
C ARG A 166 17.52 0.08 -13.49
#